data_AF-A0A6D2KI07-F1
#
_entry.id   AF-A0A6D2KI07-F1
#
_cell.length_a   1.000
_cell.length_b   1.000
_cell.length_c   1.000
_cell.angle_alpha   90.00
_cell.angle_beta   90.00
_cell.angle_gamma   90.00
#
_symmetry.space_group_name_H-M   'P 1'
#
loop_
_entity.id
_entity.type
_entity.pdbx_description
1 polymer ?
#
loop_
_entity_poly.entity_id
_entity_poly.type
_entity_poly.pdbx_seq_one_letter_code
_entity_poly.pdbx_strand_id
1 'polypeptide(L)'
;MLKYNGAEEASTQSKETGVWWDINICQVPQDFDPCKVRQKLESAFSHSLPTTVLAFGNLERIPPSVLEAISSTGIILRHDQEGEKKSIFLDMKRWTDENPPPATLVLISDREEHFVESGVLPSFEERGYTIIRSFQNHPKVPPNYASRTILWDYLLSAMSEDTKQELKDKYTLSETAWHCDICIVSGESVESLTRHLKSEEHKKQGLMSMSIDPCSSGEEEASTQSNKAIKRQSEASLNTSISRI
;
A
#
# COMPACT_ATOMS: atom_id res chain seq x y z
N MET A 1 -26.21 2.59 -50.71
CA MET A 1 -25.25 3.40 -49.95
C MET A 1 -25.76 3.47 -48.51
N LEU A 2 -25.38 2.52 -47.67
CA LEU A 2 -25.78 2.47 -46.26
C LEU A 2 -24.72 3.22 -45.45
N LYS A 3 -25.09 4.33 -44.81
CA LYS A 3 -24.24 5.03 -43.86
C LYS A 3 -24.44 4.37 -42.50
N TYR A 4 -23.45 3.58 -42.06
CA TYR A 4 -23.30 3.19 -40.67
C TYR A 4 -22.72 4.39 -39.91
N ASN A 5 -23.51 4.99 -39.03
CA ASN A 5 -23.00 5.91 -38.02
C ASN A 5 -22.56 5.05 -36.84
N GLY A 6 -21.26 4.85 -36.69
CA GLY A 6 -20.68 4.24 -35.50
C GLY A 6 -20.89 5.17 -34.32
N ALA A 7 -21.74 4.77 -33.37
CA ALA A 7 -21.64 5.26 -32.02
C ALA A 7 -20.34 4.70 -31.45
N GLU A 8 -19.41 5.60 -31.13
CA GLU A 8 -18.21 5.29 -30.36
C GLU A 8 -18.70 4.88 -28.96
N GLU A 9 -18.86 3.57 -28.74
CA GLU A 9 -19.08 3.02 -27.42
C GLU A 9 -17.83 3.34 -26.59
N ALA A 10 -17.90 4.38 -25.77
CA ALA A 10 -16.97 4.58 -24.68
C ALA A 10 -17.06 3.33 -23.80
N SER A 11 -16.10 2.42 -23.94
CA SER A 11 -15.98 1.28 -23.05
C SER A 11 -15.80 1.85 -21.64
N THR A 12 -16.85 1.74 -20.82
CA THR A 12 -16.74 1.98 -19.39
C THR A 12 -15.94 0.84 -18.80
N GLN A 13 -14.63 0.85 -19.03
CA GLN A 13 -13.70 -0.02 -18.34
C GLN A 13 -13.82 0.30 -16.85
N SER A 14 -14.29 -0.68 -16.08
CA SER A 14 -14.26 -0.64 -14.62
C SER A 14 -12.85 -0.25 -14.18
N LYS A 15 -12.71 0.90 -13.51
CA LYS A 15 -11.41 1.33 -12.96
C LYS A 15 -11.19 0.60 -11.64
N GLU A 16 -10.34 -0.42 -11.68
CA GLU A 16 -9.93 -1.17 -10.49
C GLU A 16 -9.39 -0.21 -9.43
N THR A 17 -9.74 -0.46 -8.17
CA THR A 17 -9.35 0.40 -7.05
C THR A 17 -8.87 -0.44 -5.88
N GLY A 18 -7.59 -0.28 -5.55
CA GLY A 18 -6.97 -0.85 -4.36
C GLY A 18 -6.89 0.18 -3.23
N VAL A 19 -7.18 -0.25 -2.00
CA VAL A 19 -7.08 0.56 -0.80
C VAL A 19 -6.11 -0.09 0.18
N TRP A 20 -5.06 0.63 0.56
CA TRP A 20 -4.08 0.24 1.57
C TRP A 20 -4.24 1.16 2.78
N TRP A 21 -4.77 0.60 3.85
CA TRP A 21 -5.06 1.30 5.08
C TRP A 21 -4.09 0.89 6.18
N ASP A 22 -3.31 1.86 6.66
CA ASP A 22 -2.45 1.71 7.83
C ASP A 22 -3.29 1.87 9.11
N ILE A 23 -3.76 0.75 9.66
CA ILE A 23 -4.68 0.74 10.80
C ILE A 23 -4.01 1.17 12.11
N ASN A 24 -2.67 1.13 12.18
CA ASN A 24 -1.96 1.62 13.36
C ASN A 24 -1.93 3.15 13.42
N ILE A 25 -1.87 3.81 12.25
CA ILE A 25 -1.80 5.26 12.14
C ILE A 25 -3.20 5.86 12.01
N CYS A 26 -3.94 5.50 10.97
CA CYS A 26 -5.30 6.01 10.74
C CYS A 26 -6.34 5.14 11.47
N GLN A 27 -6.32 5.15 12.79
CA GLN A 27 -7.24 4.34 13.60
C GLN A 27 -8.70 4.75 13.42
N VAL A 28 -9.61 3.80 13.65
CA VAL A 28 -11.04 4.10 13.73
C VAL A 28 -11.31 4.97 14.96
N PRO A 29 -11.98 6.13 14.82
CA PRO A 29 -12.35 6.97 15.97
C PRO A 29 -13.20 6.22 16.99
N GLN A 30 -13.05 6.54 18.27
CA GLN A 30 -13.69 5.80 19.38
C GLN A 30 -15.21 5.70 19.26
N ASP A 31 -15.87 6.75 18.77
CA ASP A 31 -17.33 6.81 18.64
C ASP A 31 -17.83 6.37 17.25
N PHE A 32 -16.94 5.83 16.42
CA PHE A 32 -17.28 5.33 15.08
C PHE A 32 -17.44 3.82 15.08
N ASP A 33 -18.54 3.34 14.50
CA ASP A 33 -18.81 1.91 14.32
C ASP A 33 -17.86 1.31 13.26
N PRO A 34 -16.91 0.42 13.63
CA PRO A 34 -15.93 -0.11 12.68
C PRO A 34 -16.56 -0.89 11.51
N CYS A 35 -17.77 -1.44 11.69
CA CYS A 35 -18.52 -2.11 10.61
C CYS A 35 -18.88 -1.15 9.45
N LYS A 36 -18.84 0.17 9.67
CA LYS A 36 -19.17 1.17 8.64
C LYS A 36 -17.97 1.64 7.83
N VAL A 37 -16.74 1.26 8.20
CA VAL A 37 -15.52 1.72 7.50
C VAL A 37 -15.58 1.39 6.01
N ARG A 38 -15.89 0.13 5.66
CA ARG A 38 -16.00 -0.31 4.26
C ARG A 38 -17.02 0.51 3.47
N GLN A 39 -18.21 0.70 4.03
CA GLN A 39 -19.27 1.49 3.41
C GLN A 39 -18.82 2.95 3.18
N LYS A 40 -18.11 3.55 4.13
CA LYS A 40 -17.58 4.92 3.98
C LYS A 40 -16.51 5.01 2.89
N LEU A 41 -15.62 4.03 2.81
CA LEU A 41 -14.64 3.94 1.72
C LEU A 41 -15.35 3.83 0.36
N GLU A 42 -16.32 2.93 0.23
CA GLU A 42 -17.10 2.75 -1.00
C GLU A 42 -17.87 4.02 -1.40
N SER A 43 -18.47 4.71 -0.43
CA SER A 43 -19.16 5.97 -0.67
C SER A 43 -18.21 7.09 -1.08
N ALA A 44 -17.04 7.18 -0.44
CA ALA A 44 -16.04 8.22 -0.74
C ALA A 44 -15.40 8.03 -2.13
N PHE A 45 -15.35 6.79 -2.60
CA PHE A 45 -14.74 6.38 -3.86
C PHE A 45 -15.77 5.78 -4.83
N SER A 46 -17.02 6.25 -4.83
CA SER A 46 -18.15 5.68 -5.57
C SER A 46 -17.95 5.57 -7.09
N HIS A 47 -17.12 6.44 -7.68
CA HIS A 47 -16.74 6.38 -9.10
C HIS A 47 -15.71 5.29 -9.44
N SER A 48 -15.10 4.70 -8.41
CA SER A 48 -14.00 3.75 -8.48
C SER A 48 -14.11 2.82 -7.26
N LEU A 49 -15.22 2.06 -7.20
CA LEU A 49 -15.56 1.24 -6.04
C LEU A 49 -14.37 0.34 -5.67
N PRO A 50 -13.88 0.38 -4.42
CA PRO A 50 -12.76 -0.45 -4.01
C PRO A 50 -13.04 -1.94 -4.24
N THR A 51 -12.25 -2.54 -5.13
CA THR A 51 -12.29 -3.99 -5.37
C THR A 51 -11.43 -4.74 -4.38
N THR A 52 -10.36 -4.09 -3.89
CA THR A 52 -9.48 -4.61 -2.84
C THR A 52 -9.35 -3.58 -1.71
N VAL A 53 -9.61 -3.99 -0.46
CA VAL A 53 -9.39 -3.16 0.73
C VAL A 53 -8.61 -3.96 1.76
N LEU A 54 -7.41 -3.48 2.08
CA LEU A 54 -6.47 -4.12 2.99
C LEU A 54 -6.17 -3.20 4.18
N ALA A 55 -6.24 -3.75 5.39
CA ALA A 55 -5.86 -3.05 6.62
C ALA A 55 -4.55 -3.64 7.17
N PHE A 56 -3.47 -2.87 7.09
CA PHE A 56 -2.12 -3.24 7.53
C PHE A 56 -1.80 -2.71 8.91
N GLY A 57 -1.21 -3.56 9.75
CA GLY A 57 -0.59 -3.12 10.99
C GLY A 57 -0.24 -4.25 11.95
N ASN A 58 0.34 -3.87 13.09
CA ASN A 58 0.44 -4.76 14.23
C ASN A 58 -0.95 -5.01 14.82
N LEU A 59 -1.59 -6.09 14.36
CA LEU A 59 -2.92 -6.50 14.79
C LEU A 59 -2.98 -6.99 16.24
N GLU A 60 -1.85 -7.29 16.91
CA GLU A 60 -1.84 -7.58 18.35
C GLU A 60 -2.20 -6.35 19.19
N ARG A 61 -2.01 -5.14 18.63
CA ARG A 61 -2.31 -3.86 19.28
C ARG A 61 -3.75 -3.38 19.04
N ILE A 62 -4.52 -4.09 18.21
CA ILE A 62 -5.89 -3.71 17.86
C ILE A 62 -6.88 -4.63 18.60
N PRO A 63 -7.94 -4.09 19.23
CA PRO A 63 -8.92 -4.92 19.92
C PRO A 63 -9.55 -5.97 18.99
N PRO A 64 -9.70 -7.24 19.42
CA PRO A 64 -10.30 -8.28 18.59
C PRO A 64 -11.70 -7.94 18.06
N SER A 65 -12.53 -7.27 18.85
CA SER A 65 -13.86 -6.83 18.43
C SER A 65 -13.82 -5.83 17.26
N VAL A 66 -12.80 -4.98 17.20
CA VAL A 66 -12.59 -4.03 16.09
C VAL A 66 -12.13 -4.80 14.84
N LEU A 67 -11.22 -5.77 15.00
CA LEU A 67 -10.77 -6.63 13.90
C LEU A 67 -11.91 -7.47 13.32
N GLU A 68 -12.77 -8.05 14.17
CA GLU A 68 -13.97 -8.79 13.77
C GLU A 68 -14.93 -7.90 12.98
N ALA A 69 -15.24 -6.72 13.50
CA ALA A 69 -16.10 -5.75 12.84
C ALA A 69 -15.56 -5.36 11.45
N ILE A 70 -14.27 -5.02 11.35
CA ILE A 70 -13.60 -4.68 10.08
C ILE A 70 -13.62 -5.87 9.12
N SER A 71 -13.19 -7.05 9.55
CA SER A 71 -13.10 -8.25 8.71
C SER A 71 -14.45 -8.73 8.19
N SER A 72 -15.52 -8.58 8.99
CA SER A 72 -16.89 -8.94 8.61
C SER A 72 -17.42 -8.17 7.38
N THR A 73 -16.80 -7.04 7.06
CA THR A 73 -17.13 -6.21 5.89
C THR A 73 -16.32 -6.59 4.63
N GLY A 74 -15.51 -7.65 4.69
CA GLY A 74 -14.65 -8.07 3.58
C GLY A 74 -13.37 -7.26 3.44
N ILE A 75 -12.99 -6.46 4.44
CA ILE A 75 -11.65 -5.87 4.53
C ILE A 75 -10.67 -6.96 4.99
N ILE A 76 -9.60 -7.17 4.24
CA ILE A 76 -8.60 -8.20 4.56
C ILE A 76 -7.59 -7.61 5.54
N LEU A 77 -7.36 -8.30 6.66
CA LEU A 77 -6.42 -7.88 7.69
C LEU A 77 -5.00 -8.36 7.35
N ARG A 78 -4.01 -7.47 7.38
CA ARG A 78 -2.61 -7.78 7.12
C ARG A 78 -1.78 -7.49 8.36
N HIS A 79 -1.30 -8.56 8.98
CA HIS A 79 -0.46 -8.48 10.17
C HIS A 79 1.02 -8.39 9.81
N ASP A 80 1.68 -7.38 10.36
CA ASP A 80 3.12 -7.16 10.25
C ASP A 80 3.67 -6.53 11.55
N GLN A 81 4.99 -6.30 11.61
CA GLN A 81 5.62 -5.62 12.72
C GLN A 81 5.47 -4.09 12.58
N GLU A 82 4.47 -3.53 13.25
CA GLU A 82 4.22 -2.07 13.34
C GLU A 82 3.72 -1.37 12.07
N GLY A 83 3.03 -2.07 11.18
CA GLY A 83 2.60 -1.50 9.91
C GLY A 83 3.84 -1.17 9.09
N GLU A 84 4.71 -2.15 8.86
CA GLU A 84 5.94 -1.89 8.12
C GLU A 84 5.56 -1.33 6.76
N LYS A 85 6.09 -0.16 6.45
CA LYS A 85 5.86 0.54 5.17
C LYS A 85 6.23 -0.37 3.99
N LYS A 86 7.18 -1.27 4.21
CA LYS A 86 7.61 -2.31 3.28
C LYS A 86 6.46 -3.24 2.90
N SER A 87 5.63 -3.68 3.84
CA SER A 87 4.49 -4.56 3.55
C SER A 87 3.46 -3.90 2.65
N ILE A 88 3.04 -2.66 2.98
CA ILE A 88 2.14 -1.88 2.13
C ILE A 88 2.75 -1.68 0.74
N PHE A 89 4.02 -1.29 0.66
CA PHE A 89 4.73 -1.09 -0.62
C PHE A 89 4.73 -2.35 -1.48
N LEU A 90 5.16 -3.48 -0.92
CA LEU A 90 5.28 -4.75 -1.65
C LEU A 90 3.91 -5.21 -2.16
N ASP A 91 2.88 -5.03 -1.35
CA ASP A 91 1.52 -5.38 -1.74
C ASP A 91 0.98 -4.47 -2.84
N MET A 92 1.17 -3.14 -2.73
CA MET A 92 0.83 -2.20 -3.80
C MET A 92 1.50 -2.59 -5.12
N LYS A 93 2.80 -2.90 -5.08
CA LYS A 93 3.54 -3.32 -6.27
C LYS A 93 2.91 -4.57 -6.89
N ARG A 94 2.69 -5.62 -6.09
CA ARG A 94 2.07 -6.87 -6.55
C ARG A 94 0.70 -6.62 -7.16
N TRP A 95 -0.14 -5.82 -6.51
CA TRP A 95 -1.47 -5.49 -7.02
C TRP A 95 -1.39 -4.77 -8.38
N THR A 96 -0.43 -3.85 -8.56
CA THR A 96 -0.23 -3.13 -9.83
C THR A 96 0.31 -4.01 -10.98
N ASP A 97 0.84 -5.20 -10.68
CA ASP A 97 1.23 -6.17 -11.72
C ASP A 97 -0.01 -6.83 -12.35
N GLU A 98 -1.08 -6.97 -11.57
CA GLU A 98 -2.35 -7.58 -12.00
C GLU A 98 -3.37 -6.55 -12.50
N ASN A 99 -3.23 -5.28 -12.11
CA ASN A 99 -4.21 -4.22 -12.37
C ASN A 99 -3.53 -3.00 -13.04
N PRO A 100 -3.27 -3.04 -14.37
CA PRO A 100 -2.63 -1.93 -15.08
C PRO A 100 -3.55 -0.69 -15.18
N PRO A 101 -3.00 0.50 -15.45
CA PRO A 101 -3.80 1.71 -15.64
C PRO A 101 -4.78 1.58 -16.83
N PRO A 102 -5.98 2.20 -16.76
CA PRO A 102 -6.45 3.12 -15.71
C PRO A 102 -6.94 2.39 -14.46
N ALA A 103 -6.28 2.66 -13.33
CA ALA A 103 -6.61 2.12 -12.01
C ALA A 103 -6.31 3.15 -10.91
N THR A 104 -6.97 3.03 -9.77
CA THR A 104 -6.86 3.96 -8.64
C THR A 104 -6.18 3.29 -7.45
N LEU A 105 -5.17 3.96 -6.90
CA LEU A 105 -4.48 3.55 -5.68
C LEU A 105 -4.88 4.50 -4.55
N VAL A 106 -5.45 3.97 -3.47
CA VAL A 106 -5.80 4.74 -2.28
C VAL A 106 -4.87 4.37 -1.13
N LEU A 107 -4.08 5.34 -0.66
CA LEU A 107 -3.25 5.18 0.53
C LEU A 107 -3.86 5.94 1.71
N ILE A 108 -4.13 5.24 2.81
CA ILE A 108 -4.66 5.79 4.06
C ILE A 108 -3.60 5.65 5.16
N SER A 109 -2.77 6.67 5.34
CA SER A 109 -1.65 6.66 6.30
C SER A 109 -1.02 8.06 6.40
N ASP A 110 -0.50 8.45 7.56
CA ASP A 110 0.31 9.67 7.77
C ASP A 110 1.82 9.43 7.53
N ARG A 111 2.22 8.26 7.01
CA ARG A 111 3.62 7.88 6.80
C ARG A 111 4.05 7.97 5.33
N GLU A 112 3.53 8.93 4.57
CA GLU A 112 3.78 9.02 3.12
C GLU A 112 5.18 9.36 2.71
N GLU A 113 5.87 10.15 3.53
CA GLU A 113 7.20 10.65 3.23
C GLU A 113 8.09 9.50 2.75
N HIS A 114 7.99 8.35 3.40
CA HIS A 114 8.72 7.14 3.03
C HIS A 114 8.33 6.53 1.67
N PHE A 115 7.05 6.59 1.28
CA PHE A 115 6.59 6.09 -0.01
C PHE A 115 6.94 7.06 -1.15
N VAL A 116 7.08 8.35 -0.83
CA VAL A 116 7.55 9.39 -1.76
C VAL A 116 9.07 9.31 -1.93
N GLU A 117 9.82 9.28 -0.83
CA GLU A 117 11.29 9.21 -0.80
C GLU A 117 11.83 7.94 -1.45
N SER A 118 11.12 6.82 -1.31
CA SER A 118 11.46 5.57 -2.01
C SER A 118 11.16 5.61 -3.52
N GLY A 119 10.51 6.66 -4.02
CA GLY A 119 10.12 6.81 -5.42
C GLY A 119 8.90 5.99 -5.84
N VAL A 120 8.26 5.28 -4.91
CA VAL A 120 7.16 4.34 -5.20
C VAL A 120 5.91 5.08 -5.70
N LEU A 121 5.42 6.06 -4.96
CA LEU A 121 4.23 6.82 -5.36
C LEU A 121 4.48 7.65 -6.63
N PRO A 122 5.62 8.37 -6.77
CA PRO A 122 5.99 9.00 -8.03
C PRO A 122 6.01 8.01 -9.21
N SER A 123 6.59 6.82 -9.04
CA SER A 123 6.63 5.80 -10.10
C SER A 123 5.24 5.33 -10.52
N PHE A 124 4.30 5.19 -9.59
CA PHE A 124 2.92 4.84 -9.94
C PHE A 124 2.21 5.99 -10.67
N GLU A 125 2.40 7.24 -10.24
CA GLU A 125 1.86 8.41 -10.94
C GLU A 125 2.39 8.49 -12.39
N GLU A 126 3.70 8.35 -12.58
CA GLU A 126 4.36 8.36 -13.90
C GLU A 126 3.84 7.26 -14.82
N ARG A 127 3.49 6.09 -14.26
CA ARG A 127 2.88 4.97 -15.00
C ARG A 127 1.43 5.23 -15.38
N GLY A 128 0.78 6.29 -14.86
CA GLY A 128 -0.58 6.68 -15.19
C GLY A 128 -1.66 6.22 -14.19
N TYR A 129 -1.27 5.77 -12.99
CA TYR A 129 -2.22 5.47 -11.93
C TYR A 129 -2.82 6.75 -11.34
N THR A 130 -4.12 6.70 -10.99
CA THR A 130 -4.72 7.76 -10.16
C THR A 130 -4.40 7.48 -8.70
N ILE A 131 -3.74 8.40 -8.00
CA ILE A 131 -3.43 8.24 -6.58
C ILE A 131 -4.34 9.12 -5.75
N ILE A 132 -5.02 8.54 -4.76
CA ILE A 132 -5.80 9.24 -3.75
C ILE A 132 -5.16 9.02 -2.40
N ARG A 133 -5.14 10.07 -1.58
CA ARG A 133 -4.54 10.04 -0.25
C ARG A 133 -5.55 10.37 0.83
N SER A 134 -5.57 9.57 1.88
CA SER A 134 -6.27 9.87 3.13
C SER A 134 -5.28 9.90 4.30
N PHE A 135 -5.44 10.84 5.22
CA PHE A 135 -4.55 11.04 6.36
C PHE A 135 -5.30 11.63 7.57
N GLN A 136 -4.82 11.39 8.78
CA GLN A 136 -5.31 12.04 10.00
C GLN A 136 -4.72 13.44 10.14
N ASN A 137 -3.39 13.56 10.00
CA ASN A 137 -2.68 14.82 10.15
C ASN A 137 -2.28 15.40 8.79
N HIS A 138 -2.47 16.71 8.63
CA HIS A 138 -2.08 17.37 7.39
C HIS A 138 -0.57 17.20 7.14
N PRO A 139 -0.18 16.81 5.91
CA PRO A 139 1.23 16.75 5.57
C PRO A 139 1.82 18.17 5.59
N LYS A 140 3.10 18.28 5.96
CA LYS A 140 3.80 19.58 6.02
C LYS A 140 3.82 20.29 4.67
N VAL A 141 3.88 19.50 3.60
CA VAL A 141 3.85 19.96 2.20
C VAL A 141 2.69 19.26 1.50
N PRO A 142 1.86 19.98 0.72
CA PRO A 142 0.82 19.34 -0.08
C PRO A 142 1.40 18.27 -1.02
N PRO A 143 0.82 17.07 -1.08
CA PRO A 143 1.33 16.01 -1.94
C PRO A 143 1.12 16.38 -3.41
N ASN A 144 2.19 16.40 -4.18
CA ASN A 144 2.14 16.66 -5.63
C ASN A 144 1.73 15.42 -6.44
N TYR A 145 1.98 14.22 -5.90
CA TYR A 145 1.68 12.94 -6.55
C TYR A 145 0.21 12.50 -6.44
N ALA A 146 -0.55 13.13 -5.55
CA ALA A 146 -1.92 12.73 -5.24
C ALA A 146 -2.91 13.60 -6.00
N SER A 147 -3.74 12.97 -6.83
CA SER A 147 -4.84 13.62 -7.55
C SER A 147 -5.93 14.18 -6.62
N ARG A 148 -6.08 13.60 -5.43
CA ARG A 148 -7.05 13.99 -4.41
C ARG A 148 -6.53 13.65 -3.02
N THR A 149 -6.82 14.53 -2.06
CA THR A 149 -6.59 14.31 -0.63
C THR A 149 -7.89 14.40 0.15
N ILE A 150 -7.98 13.66 1.27
CA ILE A 150 -9.13 13.68 2.18
C ILE A 150 -8.66 13.44 3.62
N LEU A 151 -9.23 14.14 4.59
CA LEU A 151 -8.99 13.84 6.00
C LEU A 151 -9.71 12.55 6.39
N TRP A 152 -9.04 11.68 7.16
CA TRP A 152 -9.59 10.40 7.58
C TRP A 152 -10.89 10.56 8.38
N ASP A 153 -10.90 11.48 9.35
CA ASP A 153 -12.09 11.75 10.15
C ASP A 153 -13.24 12.32 9.30
N TYR A 154 -12.91 13.12 8.28
CA TYR A 154 -13.90 13.63 7.34
C TYR A 154 -14.45 12.51 6.44
N LEU A 155 -13.59 11.61 5.97
CA LEU A 155 -13.99 10.44 5.18
C LEU A 155 -15.01 9.58 5.96
N LEU A 156 -14.75 9.34 7.24
CA LEU A 156 -15.64 8.54 8.09
C LEU A 156 -16.91 9.28 8.51
N SER A 157 -16.85 10.60 8.75
CA SER A 157 -18.00 11.40 9.20
C SER A 157 -18.92 11.86 8.08
N ALA A 158 -18.45 11.92 6.84
CA ALA A 158 -19.24 12.38 5.70
C ALA A 158 -20.57 11.62 5.61
N MET A 159 -21.68 12.36 5.58
CA MET A 159 -23.01 11.78 5.42
C MET A 159 -23.06 11.08 4.06
N SER A 160 -23.27 9.77 4.09
CA SER A 160 -23.66 9.03 2.90
C SER A 160 -25.17 9.23 2.76
N GLU A 161 -25.66 9.64 1.59
CA GLU A 161 -27.08 9.44 1.30
C GLU A 161 -27.34 7.94 1.47
N ASP A 162 -28.29 7.58 2.34
CA ASP A 162 -28.71 6.21 2.58
C ASP A 162 -29.42 5.69 1.33
N THR A 163 -28.69 5.52 0.23
CA THR A 163 -29.12 4.68 -0.85
C THR A 163 -29.16 3.29 -0.23
N LYS A 164 -30.36 2.74 -0.05
CA LYS A 164 -30.63 1.33 0.27
C LYS A 164 -30.13 0.44 -0.88
N GLN A 165 -28.85 0.54 -1.21
CA GLN A 165 -28.18 -0.40 -2.06
C GLN A 165 -27.93 -1.60 -1.15
N GLU A 166 -28.71 -2.66 -1.32
CA GLU A 166 -28.41 -3.95 -0.72
C GLU A 166 -27.06 -4.41 -1.30
N LEU A 167 -25.97 -4.06 -0.59
CA LEU A 167 -24.58 -4.36 -0.95
C LEU A 167 -24.23 -5.85 -0.77
N LYS A 168 -25.18 -6.68 -0.33
CA LYS A 168 -24.94 -8.08 0.02
C LYS A 168 -24.63 -8.99 -1.17
N ASP A 169 -25.06 -8.62 -2.39
CA ASP A 169 -25.04 -9.57 -3.52
C ASP A 169 -23.94 -9.29 -4.57
N LYS A 170 -23.09 -8.28 -4.37
CA LYS A 170 -22.10 -7.87 -5.39
C LYS A 170 -20.64 -8.22 -5.08
N TYR A 171 -20.32 -8.60 -3.85
CA TYR A 171 -18.94 -8.89 -3.46
C TYR A 171 -18.80 -10.39 -3.21
N THR A 172 -17.96 -11.05 -4.00
CA THR A 172 -17.37 -12.33 -3.60
C THR A 172 -16.50 -12.02 -2.38
N LEU A 173 -16.97 -12.39 -1.18
CA LEU A 173 -16.15 -12.27 0.02
C LEU A 173 -14.85 -13.04 -0.23
N SER A 174 -13.71 -12.39 -0.04
CA SER A 174 -12.41 -13.05 -0.13
C SER A 174 -12.42 -14.28 0.79
N GLU A 175 -12.00 -15.45 0.27
CA GLU A 175 -11.78 -16.64 1.10
C GLU A 175 -10.73 -16.38 2.19
N THR A 176 -9.88 -15.38 1.98
CA THR A 176 -8.87 -14.92 2.93
C THR A 176 -9.38 -13.71 3.72
N ALA A 177 -9.59 -13.89 5.02
CA ALA A 177 -9.93 -12.82 5.96
C ALA A 177 -8.69 -12.10 6.50
N TRP A 178 -7.56 -12.81 6.59
CA TRP A 178 -6.30 -12.23 7.08
C TRP A 178 -5.06 -12.92 6.52
N HIS A 179 -3.94 -12.21 6.53
CA HIS A 179 -2.61 -12.74 6.24
C HIS A 179 -1.58 -12.14 7.19
N CYS A 180 -0.61 -12.94 7.63
CA CYS A 180 0.49 -12.55 8.49
C CYS A 180 1.77 -12.56 7.68
N ASP A 181 2.35 -11.37 7.45
CA ASP A 181 3.58 -11.22 6.66
C ASP A 181 4.82 -11.74 7.41
N ILE A 182 4.77 -11.78 8.75
CA ILE A 182 5.86 -12.34 9.59
C ILE A 182 5.98 -13.85 9.37
N CYS A 183 4.84 -14.55 9.36
CA CYS A 183 4.79 -16.00 9.29
C CYS A 183 4.50 -16.53 7.88
N ILE A 184 4.12 -15.64 6.95
CA ILE A 184 3.71 -15.97 5.58
C ILE A 184 2.57 -17.00 5.58
N VAL A 185 1.55 -16.75 6.40
CA VAL A 185 0.35 -17.59 6.52
C VAL A 185 -0.91 -16.76 6.42
N SER A 186 -1.97 -17.35 5.86
CA SER A 186 -3.29 -16.75 5.74
C SER A 186 -4.33 -17.55 6.51
N GLY A 187 -5.46 -16.92 6.79
CA GLY A 187 -6.64 -17.60 7.31
C GLY A 187 -7.95 -16.91 6.93
N GLU A 188 -9.01 -17.60 7.29
CA GLU A 188 -10.40 -17.41 6.88
C GLU A 188 -11.26 -16.71 7.94
N SER A 189 -10.76 -16.57 9.18
CA SER A 189 -11.53 -15.95 10.27
C SER A 189 -10.65 -15.19 11.26
N VAL A 190 -11.24 -14.20 11.94
CA VAL A 190 -10.55 -13.46 13.01
C VAL A 190 -10.27 -14.36 14.23
N GLU A 191 -11.06 -15.43 14.42
CA GLU A 191 -10.75 -16.47 15.40
C GLU A 191 -9.44 -17.20 15.05
N SER A 192 -9.26 -17.60 13.78
CA SER A 192 -8.02 -18.25 13.34
C SER A 192 -6.81 -17.31 13.41
N LEU A 193 -7.00 -16.01 13.14
CA LEU A 193 -6.00 -14.96 13.37
C LEU A 193 -5.63 -14.87 14.85
N THR A 194 -6.62 -14.75 15.73
CA THR A 194 -6.41 -14.59 17.17
C THR A 194 -5.64 -15.78 17.75
N ARG A 195 -5.98 -17.00 17.31
CA ARG A 195 -5.24 -18.21 17.67
C ARG A 195 -3.81 -18.19 17.13
N HIS A 196 -3.61 -17.71 15.90
CA HIS A 196 -2.30 -17.58 15.28
C HIS A 196 -1.39 -16.61 16.05
N LEU A 197 -1.85 -15.38 16.29
CA LEU A 197 -1.07 -14.35 16.98
C LEU A 197 -0.68 -14.77 18.41
N LYS A 198 -1.54 -15.54 19.09
CA LYS A 198 -1.25 -16.08 20.44
C LYS A 198 -0.28 -17.26 20.45
N SER A 199 0.06 -17.85 19.29
CA SER A 199 0.90 -19.03 19.21
C SER A 199 2.37 -18.74 19.55
N GLU A 200 3.04 -19.71 20.16
CA GLU A 200 4.48 -19.59 20.47
C GLU A 200 5.34 -19.49 19.20
N GLU A 201 4.88 -20.06 18.09
CA GLU A 201 5.56 -19.97 16.80
C GLU A 201 5.58 -18.52 16.29
N HIS A 202 4.42 -17.86 16.32
CA HIS A 202 4.33 -16.44 15.95
C HIS A 202 5.24 -15.57 16.82
N LYS A 203 5.22 -15.77 18.14
CA LYS A 203 6.08 -15.03 19.08
C LYS A 203 7.57 -15.22 18.77
N LYS A 204 8.00 -16.44 18.47
CA LYS A 204 9.40 -16.73 18.11
C LYS A 204 9.81 -16.06 16.81
N GLN A 205 8.98 -16.18 15.77
CA GLN A 205 9.27 -15.59 14.47
C GLN A 205 9.29 -14.06 14.52
N GLY A 206 8.40 -13.44 15.30
CA GLY A 206 8.42 -12.01 15.56
C GLY A 206 9.71 -11.55 16.25
N LEU A 207 10.24 -12.32 17.20
CA LEU A 207 11.52 -12.01 17.83
C LEU A 207 12.71 -12.16 16.86
N MET A 208 12.64 -13.13 15.94
CA MET A 208 13.67 -13.33 14.92
C MET A 208 13.68 -12.22 13.87
N SER A 209 12.51 -11.73 13.42
CA SER A 209 12.42 -10.64 12.44
C SER A 209 12.93 -9.30 12.99
N MET A 210 12.76 -9.04 14.30
CA MET A 210 13.31 -7.86 14.97
C MET A 210 14.84 -7.90 15.12
N SER A 211 15.46 -9.08 15.01
CA SER A 211 16.90 -9.27 15.22
C SER A 211 17.71 -9.11 13.93
N ILE A 212 17.06 -8.86 12.80
CA ILE A 212 17.72 -8.57 11.52
C ILE A 212 17.71 -7.06 11.32
N ASP A 213 18.67 -6.36 11.93
CA ASP A 213 19.04 -5.02 11.47
C ASP A 213 19.57 -5.14 10.03
N PRO A 214 19.03 -4.40 9.03
CA PRO A 214 19.60 -4.35 7.69
C PRO A 214 21.00 -3.72 7.64
N CYS A 215 21.52 -3.25 8.79
CA CYS A 215 22.76 -2.48 8.88
C CYS A 215 24.00 -3.30 9.26
N SER A 216 23.92 -4.64 9.34
CA SER A 216 25.07 -5.48 9.69
C SER A 216 25.45 -6.54 8.65
N SER A 217 25.13 -6.34 7.38
CA SER A 217 25.68 -7.15 6.29
C SER A 217 26.62 -6.32 5.42
N GLY A 218 27.92 -6.43 5.74
CA GLY A 218 29.08 -6.30 4.86
C GLY A 218 29.03 -5.26 3.76
N GLU A 219 29.75 -4.16 3.96
CA GLU A 219 30.39 -3.45 2.86
C GLU A 219 31.32 -4.43 2.13
N GLU A 220 30.85 -5.02 1.03
CA GLU A 220 31.72 -5.59 0.02
C GLU A 220 32.38 -4.40 -0.72
N GLU A 221 33.57 -4.01 -0.26
CA GLU A 221 34.47 -3.12 -1.01
C GLU A 221 34.88 -3.81 -2.32
N ALA A 222 34.06 -3.67 -3.36
CA ALA A 222 34.40 -4.05 -4.72
C ALA A 222 34.39 -2.84 -5.65
N SER A 223 35.03 -1.73 -5.27
CA SER A 223 35.21 -0.59 -6.19
C SER A 223 36.40 0.33 -5.88
N THR A 224 37.60 -0.20 -5.60
CA THR A 224 38.79 0.67 -5.45
C THR A 224 40.03 0.24 -6.26
N GLN A 225 39.99 -0.88 -6.99
CA GLN A 225 41.13 -1.30 -7.83
C GLN A 225 40.99 -0.99 -9.33
N SER A 226 39.78 -0.82 -9.86
CA SER A 226 39.61 -0.49 -11.29
C SER A 226 39.94 0.97 -11.61
N ASN A 227 39.57 1.91 -10.73
CA ASN A 227 39.78 3.35 -10.97
C ASN A 227 41.22 3.84 -10.73
N LYS A 228 42.07 3.06 -10.05
CA LYS A 228 43.52 3.36 -9.94
C LYS A 228 44.32 2.89 -11.17
N ALA A 229 43.82 1.93 -11.94
CA ALA A 229 44.48 1.46 -13.17
C ALA A 229 44.20 2.40 -14.36
N ILE A 230 42.97 2.94 -14.46
CA ILE A 230 42.59 3.84 -15.57
C ILE A 230 43.25 5.22 -15.43
N LYS A 231 43.38 5.75 -14.20
CA LYS A 231 44.02 7.06 -13.97
C LYS A 231 45.55 7.03 -14.15
N ARG A 232 46.20 5.88 -13.98
CA ARG A 232 47.64 5.71 -14.23
C ARG A 232 48.01 5.56 -15.71
N GLN A 233 47.09 5.11 -16.56
CA GLN A 233 47.33 5.01 -18.01
C GLN A 233 47.11 6.33 -18.75
N SER A 234 46.26 7.24 -18.24
CA SER A 234 46.07 8.57 -18.83
C SER A 234 47.23 9.54 -18.54
N GLU A 235 47.86 9.45 -17.36
CA GLU A 235 48.97 10.33 -16.97
C GLU A 235 50.32 9.94 -17.61
N ALA A 236 50.49 8.68 -18.03
CA ALA A 236 51.70 8.22 -18.73
C ALA A 236 51.73 8.62 -20.22
N SER A 237 50.57 8.77 -20.88
CA SER A 237 50.50 9.18 -22.29
C SER A 237 50.69 10.70 -22.49
N LEU A 238 50.36 11.53 -21.50
CA LEU A 238 50.53 13.00 -21.59
C LEU A 238 51.99 13.45 -21.39
N ASN A 239 52.80 12.73 -20.59
CA ASN A 239 54.19 13.10 -20.34
C ASN A 239 55.19 12.69 -21.44
N THR A 240 54.78 11.83 -22.38
CA THR A 240 55.64 11.38 -23.49
C THR A 240 55.56 12.31 -24.71
N SER A 241 54.53 13.18 -24.77
CA SER A 241 54.36 14.15 -25.87
C SER A 241 54.96 15.55 -25.59
N ILE A 242 55.42 15.83 -24.36
CA ILE A 242 56.00 17.14 -23.99
C ILE A 242 57.54 17.15 -24.09
N SER A 243 58.19 16.00 -24.31
CA SER A 243 59.67 15.88 -24.38
C SER A 243 60.24 15.68 -25.80
N ARG A 244 59.46 15.98 -26.86
CA ARG A 244 59.90 15.92 -28.27
C ARG A 244 59.51 17.15 -29.12
N ILE A 245 59.66 18.34 -28.56
CA ILE A 245 59.85 19.61 -29.31
C ILE A 245 61.13 20.23 -28.76
#